data_AF-A0A8B5WVP1-F1
#
_entry.id   AF-A0A8B5WVP1-F1
#
_cell.length_a   1.000
_cell.length_b   1.000
_cell.length_c   1.000
_cell.angle_alpha   90.00
_cell.angle_beta   90.00
_cell.angle_gamma   90.00
#
_symmetry.space_group_name_H-M   'P 1'
#
loop_
_entity.id
_entity.type
_entity.pdbx_description
1 polymer ?
#
loop_
_entity_poly.entity_id
_entity_poly.type
_entity_poly.pdbx_seq_one_letter_code
_entity_poly.pdbx_strand_id
1 'polypeptide(L)'
;MVSEPTTAAHVVIAVIPIVGIVMGSTIIFFYLLWQHREKIKMIERGIRPSAVFDLEVFSLLTGLLAGILGILLTVFFIASPAGPFAVLGGLIPLGVGVALLTFFMIRRKANRE
;
A
#
# COMPACT_ATOMS: atom_id res chain seq x y z
N MET A 1 16.05 34.47 2.96
CA MET A 1 14.58 34.58 2.87
C MET A 1 14.12 33.42 2.02
N VAL A 2 13.52 32.40 2.62
CA VAL A 2 12.94 31.28 1.85
C VAL A 2 11.69 31.85 1.19
N SER A 3 11.69 31.93 -0.14
CA SER A 3 10.54 32.37 -0.92
C SER A 3 9.37 31.40 -0.68
N GLU A 4 8.29 31.91 -0.08
CA GLU A 4 7.05 31.17 0.10
C GLU A 4 6.60 30.56 -1.24
N PRO A 5 6.17 29.28 -1.26
CA PRO A 5 5.70 28.66 -2.48
C PRO A 5 4.58 29.49 -3.10
N THR A 6 4.66 29.74 -4.41
CA THR A 6 3.58 30.44 -5.12
C THR A 6 2.29 29.63 -5.04
N THR A 7 1.12 30.28 -5.17
CA THR A 7 -0.17 29.59 -5.23
C THR A 7 -0.19 28.46 -6.27
N ALA A 8 0.51 28.65 -7.39
CA ALA A 8 0.69 27.62 -8.41
C ALA A 8 1.44 26.38 -7.89
N ALA A 9 2.48 26.56 -7.06
CA ALA A 9 3.24 25.45 -6.48
C ALA A 9 2.37 24.59 -5.54
N HIS A 10 1.50 25.20 -4.74
CA HIS A 10 0.56 24.47 -3.87
C HIS A 10 -0.40 23.58 -4.67
N VAL A 11 -0.91 24.08 -5.80
CA VAL A 11 -1.79 23.31 -6.69
C VAL A 11 -1.04 22.10 -7.25
N VAL A 12 0.20 22.28 -7.72
CA VAL A 12 1.01 21.17 -8.25
C VAL A 12 1.28 20.11 -7.19
N ILE A 13 1.65 20.51 -5.97
CA ILE A 13 1.92 19.58 -4.86
C ILE A 13 0.68 18.75 -4.51
N ALA A 14 -0.51 19.35 -4.55
CA ALA A 14 -1.77 18.64 -4.27
C ALA A 14 -2.17 17.65 -5.38
N VAL A 15 -1.82 17.93 -6.64
CA VAL A 15 -2.18 17.08 -7.78
C VAL A 15 -1.36 15.79 -7.86
N ILE A 16 -0.08 15.82 -7.45
CA ILE A 16 0.82 14.67 -7.50
C ILE A 16 0.23 13.40 -6.86
N PRO A 17 -0.23 13.41 -5.58
CA PRO A 17 -0.79 12.22 -4.95
C PRO A 17 -2.08 11.74 -5.61
N ILE A 18 -2.93 12.67 -6.11
CA ILE A 18 -4.18 12.32 -6.79
C ILE A 18 -3.88 11.57 -8.08
N VAL A 19 -2.97 12.10 -8.91
CA VAL A 19 -2.56 11.46 -10.17
C VAL A 19 -1.90 10.12 -9.88
N GLY A 20 -1.07 10.03 -8.84
CA GLY A 20 -0.45 8.78 -8.40
C GLY A 20 -1.49 7.71 -8.06
N ILE A 21 -2.53 8.06 -7.29
CA ILE A 21 -3.61 7.13 -6.95
C ILE A 21 -4.37 6.70 -8.21
N VAL A 22 -4.78 7.64 -9.07
CA VAL A 22 -5.54 7.33 -10.30
C VAL A 22 -4.75 6.43 -11.26
N MET A 23 -3.47 6.73 -11.47
CA MET A 23 -2.59 5.89 -12.28
C MET A 23 -2.39 4.51 -11.67
N GLY A 24 -2.15 4.45 -10.36
CA GLY A 24 -2.02 3.19 -9.62
C GLY A 24 -3.28 2.32 -9.76
N SER A 25 -4.46 2.90 -9.55
CA SER A 25 -5.74 2.20 -9.72
C SER A 25 -5.95 1.72 -11.15
N THR A 26 -5.57 2.51 -12.14
CA THR A 26 -5.68 2.14 -13.56
C THR A 26 -4.79 0.94 -13.90
N ILE A 27 -3.54 0.96 -13.45
CA ILE A 27 -2.59 -0.16 -13.66
C ILE A 27 -3.10 -1.43 -12.98
N ILE A 28 -3.52 -1.34 -11.71
CA ILE A 28 -4.08 -2.48 -10.97
C ILE A 28 -5.32 -3.04 -11.67
N PHE A 29 -6.21 -2.16 -12.16
CA PHE A 29 -7.40 -2.57 -12.90
C PHE A 29 -7.06 -3.37 -14.16
N PHE A 30 -6.15 -2.85 -15.00
CA PHE A 30 -5.73 -3.56 -16.21
C PHE A 30 -4.99 -4.87 -15.89
N TYR A 31 -4.17 -4.90 -14.84
CA TYR A 31 -3.52 -6.11 -14.38
C TYR A 31 -4.55 -7.19 -13.98
N LEU A 32 -5.56 -6.83 -13.17
CA LEU A 32 -6.62 -7.75 -12.77
C LEU A 32 -7.46 -8.22 -13.97
N LEU A 33 -7.79 -7.30 -14.89
CA LEU A 33 -8.53 -7.63 -16.11
C LEU A 33 -7.74 -8.61 -16.98
N TRP A 34 -6.43 -8.39 -17.14
CA TRP A 34 -5.57 -9.27 -17.91
C TRP A 34 -5.46 -10.65 -17.26
N GLN A 35 -5.21 -10.69 -15.95
CA GLN A 35 -5.15 -11.93 -15.18
C GLN A 35 -6.47 -12.72 -15.27
N HIS A 36 -7.62 -12.04 -15.22
CA HIS A 36 -8.92 -12.67 -15.40
C HIS A 36 -9.08 -13.29 -16.81
N ARG A 37 -8.71 -12.55 -17.87
CA ARG A 37 -8.75 -13.07 -19.25
C ARG A 37 -7.81 -14.25 -19.45
N GLU A 38 -6.64 -14.22 -18.82
CA GLU A 38 -5.67 -15.32 -18.84
C GLU A 38 -6.26 -16.57 -18.19
N LYS A 39 -6.84 -16.43 -16.99
CA LYS A 39 -7.50 -17.52 -16.27
C LYS A 39 -8.66 -18.13 -17.08
N ILE A 40 -9.50 -17.31 -17.71
CA ILE A 40 -10.58 -17.81 -18.58
C ILE A 40 -10.02 -18.66 -19.72
N LYS A 41 -9.00 -18.17 -20.44
CA LYS A 41 -8.38 -18.92 -21.54
C LYS A 41 -7.71 -20.22 -21.09
N MET A 42 -7.13 -20.25 -19.90
CA MET A 42 -6.59 -21.48 -19.32
C MET A 42 -7.71 -22.50 -19.07
N ILE A 43 -8.81 -22.07 -18.45
CA ILE A 43 -9.99 -22.91 -18.17
C ILE A 43 -10.57 -23.47 -19.48
N GLU A 44 -10.73 -22.62 -20.51
CA GLU A 44 -11.21 -23.04 -21.85
C GLU A 44 -10.31 -24.11 -22.49
N ARG A 45 -9.00 -24.10 -22.20
CA ARG A 45 -8.03 -25.09 -22.69
C ARG A 45 -7.93 -26.33 -21.80
N GLY A 46 -8.78 -26.47 -20.79
CA GLY A 46 -8.74 -27.56 -19.82
C GLY A 46 -7.56 -27.49 -18.83
N ILE A 47 -6.83 -26.37 -18.80
CA ILE A 47 -5.71 -26.14 -17.90
C ILE A 47 -6.26 -25.49 -16.64
N ARG A 48 -6.09 -26.13 -15.48
CA ARG A 48 -6.48 -25.55 -14.19
C ARG A 48 -5.57 -24.36 -13.87
N PRO A 49 -6.08 -23.11 -13.78
CA PRO A 49 -5.24 -21.97 -13.42
C PRO A 49 -4.77 -22.12 -11.98
N SER A 50 -3.46 -22.25 -11.76
CA SER A 50 -2.89 -22.15 -10.42
C SER A 50 -2.87 -20.67 -10.01
N ALA A 51 -3.77 -20.26 -9.13
CA ALA A 51 -3.69 -18.93 -8.52
C ALA A 51 -2.61 -18.95 -7.44
N VAL A 52 -1.35 -18.80 -7.83
CA VAL A 52 -0.21 -18.71 -6.90
C VAL A 52 -0.06 -17.25 -6.44
N PHE A 53 -1.12 -16.65 -5.89
CA PHE A 53 -0.93 -15.41 -5.16
C PHE A 53 -0.37 -15.78 -3.79
N ASP A 54 0.89 -15.46 -3.56
CA ASP A 54 1.54 -15.71 -2.28
C ASP A 54 1.10 -14.63 -1.28
N LEU A 55 -0.01 -14.91 -0.58
CA LEU A 55 -0.54 -14.03 0.46
C LEU A 55 0.48 -13.80 1.58
N GLU A 56 1.40 -14.74 1.83
CA GLU A 56 2.41 -14.59 2.88
C GLU A 56 3.44 -13.54 2.46
N VAL A 57 4.00 -13.66 1.25
CA VAL A 57 4.96 -12.69 0.72
C VAL A 57 4.31 -11.32 0.57
N PHE A 58 3.08 -11.24 0.08
CA PHE A 58 2.35 -9.97 -0.04
C PHE A 58 2.11 -9.30 1.32
N SER A 59 1.67 -10.06 2.32
CA SER A 59 1.41 -9.53 3.66
C SER A 59 2.70 -9.08 4.35
N LEU A 60 3.79 -9.83 4.20
CA LEU A 60 5.10 -9.47 4.75
C LEU A 60 5.62 -8.16 4.13
N LEU A 61 5.63 -8.08 2.79
CA LEU A 61 6.13 -6.91 2.07
C LEU A 61 5.29 -5.66 2.37
N THR A 62 3.97 -5.78 2.24
CA THR A 62 3.05 -4.66 2.46
C THR A 62 3.06 -4.23 3.93
N GLY A 63 3.09 -5.19 4.87
CA GLY A 63 3.19 -4.92 6.29
C GLY A 63 4.48 -4.20 6.68
N LEU A 64 5.62 -4.61 6.12
CA LEU A 64 6.91 -3.97 6.35
C LEU A 64 6.96 -2.55 5.78
N LEU A 65 6.51 -2.36 4.54
CA LEU A 65 6.45 -1.02 3.91
C LEU A 65 5.52 -0.08 4.68
N ALA A 66 4.30 -0.52 5.01
CA ALA A 66 3.34 0.27 5.78
C ALA A 66 3.85 0.58 7.20
N GLY A 67 4.50 -0.39 7.85
CA GLY A 67 5.10 -0.20 9.17
C GLY A 67 6.22 0.83 9.17
N ILE A 68 7.18 0.73 8.24
CA ILE A 68 8.29 1.70 8.12
C ILE A 68 7.75 3.09 7.81
N LEU A 69 6.84 3.22 6.84
CA LEU A 69 6.21 4.50 6.50
C LEU A 69 5.43 5.07 7.68
N GLY A 70 4.67 4.24 8.39
CA GLY A 70 3.92 4.65 9.57
C GLY A 70 4.82 5.13 10.69
N ILE A 71 5.94 4.47 10.95
CA ILE A 71 6.93 4.92 11.95
C ILE A 71 7.51 6.27 11.54
N LEU A 72 8.00 6.41 10.30
CA LEU A 72 8.59 7.65 9.81
C LEU A 72 7.60 8.82 9.88
N LEU A 73 6.36 8.60 9.43
CA LEU A 73 5.30 9.62 9.46
C LEU A 73 4.90 9.98 10.90
N THR A 74 4.80 8.98 11.79
CA THR A 74 4.46 9.22 13.20
C THR A 74 5.54 10.07 13.87
N VAL A 75 6.82 9.70 13.71
CA VAL A 75 7.95 10.47 14.24
C VAL A 75 7.96 11.89 13.67
N PHE A 76 7.75 12.02 12.35
CA PHE A 76 7.68 13.32 11.68
C PHE A 76 6.55 14.20 12.23
N PHE A 77 5.34 13.68 12.38
CA PHE A 77 4.21 14.45 12.88
C PHE A 77 4.33 14.80 14.37
N ILE A 78 4.96 13.96 15.18
CA ILE A 78 5.26 14.29 16.58
C ILE A 78 6.30 15.42 16.67
N ALA A 79 7.32 15.40 15.80
CA ALA A 79 8.36 16.42 15.77
C ALA A 79 7.91 17.73 15.08
N SER A 80 6.83 17.68 14.30
CA SER A 80 6.28 18.83 13.59
C SER A 80 5.36 19.64 14.50
N PRO A 81 5.21 20.96 14.30
CA PRO A 81 4.19 21.77 14.98
C PRO A 81 2.75 21.46 14.49
N ALA A 82 2.57 20.33 13.79
CA ALA A 82 1.30 19.88 13.29
C ALA A 82 0.44 19.43 14.48
N GLY A 83 -0.84 19.84 14.50
CA GLY A 83 -1.74 19.54 15.61
C GLY A 83 -1.92 18.03 15.86
N PRO A 84 -2.55 17.64 16.98
CA PRO A 84 -2.63 16.25 17.43
C PRO A 84 -3.26 15.29 16.42
N PHE A 85 -4.17 15.77 15.57
CA PHE A 85 -4.80 14.97 14.50
C PHE A 85 -3.84 14.60 13.36
N ALA A 86 -2.73 15.33 13.18
CA ALA A 86 -1.76 15.02 12.14
C ALA A 86 -1.04 13.69 12.41
N VAL A 87 -0.81 13.35 13.68
CA VAL A 87 -0.17 12.10 14.11
C VAL A 87 -0.98 10.86 13.66
N LEU A 88 -2.30 11.00 13.49
CA LEU A 88 -3.15 9.93 12.92
C LEU A 88 -2.70 9.51 11.52
N GLY A 89 -2.16 10.43 10.73
CA GLY A 89 -1.62 10.13 9.40
C GLY A 89 -0.45 9.15 9.42
N GLY A 90 0.31 9.08 10.52
CA GLY A 90 1.36 8.07 10.72
C GLY A 90 0.87 6.82 11.48
N LEU A 91 0.02 7.01 12.49
CA LEU A 91 -0.53 5.91 13.31
C LEU A 91 -1.36 4.93 12.49
N ILE A 92 -2.16 5.42 11.53
CA ILE A 92 -3.00 4.57 10.68
C ILE A 92 -2.14 3.56 9.87
N PRO A 93 -1.18 4.00 9.03
CA PRO A 93 -0.33 3.06 8.29
C PRO A 93 0.54 2.19 9.21
N LEU A 94 0.97 2.69 10.37
CA LEU A 94 1.70 1.89 11.36
C LEU A 94 0.84 0.73 11.88
N GLY A 95 -0.41 1.01 12.28
CA GLY A 95 -1.35 0.00 12.74
C GLY A 95 -1.65 -1.06 11.68
N VAL A 96 -1.84 -0.64 10.42
CA VAL A 96 -2.02 -1.55 9.28
C VAL A 96 -0.77 -2.43 9.08
N GLY A 97 0.43 -1.83 9.16
CA GLY A 97 1.70 -2.54 9.08
C GLY A 97 1.83 -3.64 10.15
N VAL A 98 1.55 -3.29 11.41
CA VAL A 98 1.58 -4.23 12.54
C VAL A 98 0.56 -5.36 12.35
N ALA A 99 -0.66 -5.05 11.90
CA ALA A 99 -1.69 -6.06 11.67
C ALA A 99 -1.28 -7.07 10.59
N LEU A 100 -0.71 -6.59 9.47
CA LEU A 100 -0.24 -7.44 8.37
C LEU A 100 0.98 -8.29 8.76
N LEU A 101 1.91 -7.74 9.54
CA LEU A 101 3.04 -8.52 10.07
C LEU A 101 2.58 -9.58 11.07
N THR A 102 1.60 -9.25 11.92
CA THR A 102 0.99 -10.19 12.85
C THR A 102 0.28 -11.32 12.11
N PHE A 103 -0.50 -10.98 11.06
CA PHE A 103 -1.13 -11.97 10.20
C PHE A 103 -0.11 -12.90 9.53
N PHE A 104 0.99 -12.36 9.01
CA PHE A 104 2.07 -13.16 8.45
C PHE A 104 2.66 -14.13 9.48
N MET A 105 2.93 -13.65 10.70
CA MET A 105 3.47 -14.47 11.78
C MET A 105 2.54 -15.64 12.13
N ILE A 106 1.24 -15.37 12.26
CA ILE A 106 0.21 -16.38 12.56
C ILE A 106 0.13 -17.41 11.44
N ARG A 107 0.04 -16.95 10.19
CA ARG A 107 -0.12 -17.83 9.03
C ARG A 107 1.11 -18.69 8.78
N ARG A 108 2.31 -18.14 8.92
CA ARG A 108 3.57 -18.88 8.83
C ARG A 108 3.69 -19.95 9.91
N LYS A 109 3.16 -19.69 11.11
CA LYS A 109 3.13 -20.69 12.18
C LYS A 109 2.14 -21.81 11.84
N ALA A 110 0.94 -21.48 11.38
CA ALA A 110 -0.08 -22.45 10.99
C ALA A 110 0.35 -23.34 9.81
N ASN A 111 1.13 -22.82 8.86
CA ASN A 111 1.65 -23.60 7.72
C ASN A 111 2.86 -24.49 8.07
N ARG A 112 3.41 -24.37 9.29
CA ARG A 112 4.54 -25.18 9.78
C ARG A 112 4.09 -26.39 10.63
N GLU A 113 2.83 -26.43 11.03
CA GLU A 113 2.17 -27.57 11.72
C GLU A 113 1.52 -28.50 10.69
#